data_AF-A0A2I0NUJ9-F1
#
_entry.id   AF-A0A2I0NUJ9-F1
#
_cell.length_a   1.000
_cell.length_b   1.000
_cell.length_c   1.000
_cell.angle_alpha   90.00
_cell.angle_beta   90.00
_cell.angle_gamma   90.00
#
_symmetry.space_group_name_H-M   'P 1'
#
loop_
_entity.id
_entity.type
_entity.pdbx_description
1 polymer ?
#
loop_
_entity_poly.entity_id
_entity_poly.type
_entity_poly.pdbx_seq_one_letter_code
_entity_poly.pdbx_strand_id
1 'polypeptide(L)'
;MPQIKTVPKICFVCHKSSKQINSAPSTHPVTAGTSGIVELEGRPKELTTDILKNQLEVCPHCGYIAEDIGEKTVITKDFLQSPNYCDLQNPDIPPLASRYIRAARI
;
A
#
# COMPACT_ATOMS: atom_id res chain seq x y z
N MET A 1 15.32 9.88 -7.67
CA MET A 1 14.99 8.96 -6.57
C MET A 1 13.75 9.47 -5.87
N PRO A 2 12.64 8.72 -5.85
CA PRO A 2 11.46 9.09 -5.09
C PRO A 2 11.81 9.14 -3.60
N GLN A 3 11.45 10.22 -2.91
CA GLN A 3 11.71 10.33 -1.48
C GLN A 3 10.68 9.47 -0.73
N ILE A 4 11.14 8.32 -0.22
CA ILE A 4 10.37 7.45 0.65
C ILE A 4 10.20 8.17 1.99
N LYS A 5 8.99 8.64 2.31
CA LYS A 5 8.69 9.24 3.60
C LYS A 5 8.00 8.20 4.48
N THR A 6 8.47 8.02 5.71
CA THR A 6 7.77 7.19 6.70
C THR A 6 6.91 8.05 7.61
N VAL A 7 5.65 7.68 7.78
CA VAL A 7 4.68 8.39 8.63
C VAL A 7 4.25 7.47 9.77
N PRO A 8 4.26 7.93 11.03
CA PRO A 8 3.69 7.16 12.13
C PRO A 8 2.16 7.11 12.00
N LYS A 9 1.58 5.91 12.07
CA LYS A 9 0.13 5.69 12.12
C LYS A 9 -0.27 4.75 13.23
N ILE A 10 -1.44 4.99 13.81
CA ILE A 10 -2.07 4.13 14.82
C ILE A 10 -3.05 3.21 14.09
N CYS A 11 -2.90 1.90 14.28
CA CYS A 11 -3.83 0.94 13.68
C CYS A 11 -5.19 0.99 14.39
N PHE A 12 -6.28 1.11 13.65
CA PHE A 12 -7.64 1.11 14.21
C PHE A 12 -7.99 -0.21 14.92
N VAL A 13 -7.48 -1.35 14.43
CA VAL A 13 -7.82 -2.67 14.97
C VAL A 13 -7.09 -2.96 16.30
N CYS A 14 -5.79 -2.70 16.36
CA CYS A 14 -4.98 -3.06 17.54
C CYS A 14 -4.52 -1.88 18.39
N HIS A 15 -4.81 -0.65 17.96
CA HIS A 15 -4.43 0.60 18.63
C HIS A 15 -2.92 0.78 18.86
N LYS A 16 -2.07 -0.03 18.21
CA LYS A 16 -0.61 0.12 18.26
C LYS A 16 -0.11 1.00 17.13
N SER A 17 0.93 1.78 17.41
CA SER A 17 1.59 2.62 16.43
C SER A 17 2.57 1.82 15.57
N SER A 18 2.69 2.21 14.31
CA SER A 18 3.64 1.64 13.36
C SER A 18 4.05 2.70 12.33
N LYS A 19 5.21 2.51 11.71
CA LYS A 19 5.69 3.40 10.64
C LYS A 19 5.21 2.86 9.31
N GLN A 20 4.40 3.64 8.60
CA GLN A 20 3.92 3.32 7.26
C GLN A 20 4.72 4.11 6.22
N ILE A 21 4.88 3.53 5.03
CA ILE A 21 5.57 4.20 3.93
C ILE A 21 4.54 5.01 3.15
N ASN A 22 4.72 6.32 3.15
CA ASN A 22 4.01 7.22 2.26
C ASN A 22 4.94 7.52 1.08
N SER A 23 4.69 6.87 -0.06
CA SER A 23 5.33 7.29 -1.30
C SER A 23 4.46 8.38 -1.89
N ALA A 24 4.83 9.64 -1.64
CA ALA A 24 4.26 10.73 -2.41
C ALA A 24 4.46 10.43 -3.90
N PRO A 25 3.44 10.65 -4.76
CA PRO A 25 3.60 10.49 -6.20
C PRO A 25 4.81 11.32 -6.62
N SER A 26 5.75 10.67 -7.28
CA SER A 26 6.96 11.32 -7.75
C SER A 26 6.57 12.36 -8.80
N THR A 27 6.49 13.63 -8.40
CA THR A 27 6.53 14.77 -9.30
C THR A 27 7.96 14.92 -9.80
N HIS A 28 8.40 14.04 -10.70
CA HIS A 28 9.55 14.37 -11.53
C HIS A 28 9.08 15.31 -12.64
N PRO A 29 9.57 16.56 -12.72
CA PRO A 29 9.60 17.25 -14.00
C PRO A 29 10.64 16.50 -14.84
N VAL A 30 10.19 15.71 -15.81
CA VAL A 30 11.10 15.15 -16.81
C VAL A 30 11.45 16.29 -17.74
N THR A 31 12.59 16.94 -17.49
CA THR A 31 13.19 17.84 -18.48
C THR A 31 13.69 16.97 -19.63
N ALA A 32 13.08 17.13 -20.80
CA ALA A 32 13.46 16.42 -22.01
C ALA A 32 14.94 16.64 -22.35
N GLY A 33 15.77 15.62 -22.13
CA GLY A 33 17.11 15.52 -22.69
C GLY A 33 17.04 14.99 -24.12
N THR A 34 17.88 15.53 -24.99
CA THR A 34 17.97 15.36 -26.44
C THR A 34 18.38 13.94 -26.92
N SER A 35 17.66 12.90 -26.52
CA SER A 35 17.72 11.58 -27.14
C SER A 35 16.39 10.85 -26.98
N GLY A 36 15.77 10.52 -28.11
CA GLY A 36 14.36 10.21 -28.26
C GLY A 36 13.83 9.11 -27.34
N ILE A 37 12.99 9.51 -26.40
CA ILE A 37 11.84 8.74 -25.97
C ILE A 37 10.65 9.53 -26.49
N VAL A 38 9.86 8.93 -27.38
CA VAL A 38 8.60 9.52 -27.81
C VAL A 38 7.74 9.64 -26.56
N GLU A 39 7.47 10.89 -26.17
CA GLU A 39 6.54 11.21 -25.12
C GLU A 39 5.20 10.58 -25.53
N LEU A 40 4.73 9.60 -24.75
CA LEU A 40 3.41 9.00 -24.94
C LEU A 40 2.37 10.04 -24.49
N GLU A 41 2.24 11.11 -25.27
CA GLU A 41 1.21 12.13 -25.20
C GLU A 41 -0.14 11.44 -25.38
N GLY A 42 -0.77 11.07 -24.27
CA GLY A 42 -2.01 10.31 -24.28
C GLY A 42 -2.26 9.43 -23.06
N ARG A 43 -1.31 9.27 -22.13
CA ARG A 43 -1.66 8.69 -20.81
C ARG A 43 -2.44 9.74 -20.01
N PRO A 44 -3.68 9.45 -19.57
CA PRO A 44 -4.38 10.32 -18.64
C PRO A 44 -3.50 10.54 -17.41
N LYS A 45 -3.15 11.78 -17.09
CA LYS A 45 -2.38 12.14 -15.87
C LYS A 45 -2.96 11.44 -14.63
N GLU A 46 -4.29 11.31 -14.63
CA GLU A 46 -5.13 10.64 -13.65
C GLU A 46 -4.70 9.19 -13.36
N LEU A 47 -4.42 8.40 -14.40
CA LEU A 47 -4.04 6.98 -14.26
C LEU A 47 -2.75 6.80 -13.47
N THR A 48 -1.78 7.69 -13.62
CA THR A 48 -0.52 7.61 -12.86
C THR A 48 -0.74 7.82 -11.36
N THR A 49 -1.57 8.80 -11.00
CA THR A 49 -1.95 9.06 -9.61
C THR A 49 -2.80 7.96 -9.01
N ASP A 50 -3.76 7.42 -9.77
CA ASP A 50 -4.66 6.37 -9.28
C ASP A 50 -4.00 4.99 -9.23
N ILE A 51 -3.13 4.64 -10.18
CA ILE A 51 -2.32 3.40 -10.12
C ILE A 51 -1.34 3.45 -8.93
N LEU A 52 -0.88 4.64 -8.53
CA LEU A 52 -0.01 4.82 -7.36
C LEU A 52 -0.77 4.85 -6.02
N LYS A 53 -2.11 4.97 -6.01
CA LYS A 53 -2.94 4.87 -4.78
C LYS A 53 -2.98 3.46 -4.19
N ASN A 54 -2.63 2.44 -4.97
CA ASN A 54 -2.65 1.03 -4.53
C ASN A 54 -1.56 0.68 -3.49
N GLN A 55 -1.01 1.64 -2.75
CA GLN A 55 -0.07 1.37 -1.66
C GLN A 55 -0.82 0.96 -0.40
N LEU A 56 -0.91 -0.36 -0.20
CA LEU A 56 -1.46 -0.93 1.02
C LEU A 56 -0.50 -0.75 2.20
N GLU A 57 -1.01 -0.18 3.26
CA GLU A 57 -0.40 -0.13 4.58
C GLU A 57 -0.61 -1.45 5.31
N VAL A 58 0.40 -1.89 6.06
CA VAL A 58 0.35 -3.16 6.80
C VAL A 58 0.71 -2.90 8.25
N CYS A 59 -0.19 -3.25 9.16
CA CYS A 59 0.10 -3.22 10.59
C CYS A 59 0.99 -4.41 10.96
N PRO A 60 2.22 -4.19 11.46
CA PRO A 60 3.12 -5.29 11.84
C PRO A 60 2.68 -6.00 13.12
N HIS A 61 1.72 -5.43 13.88
CA HIS A 61 1.32 -5.96 15.18
C HIS A 61 0.14 -6.93 15.12
N CYS A 62 -0.82 -6.68 14.24
CA CYS A 62 -2.01 -7.52 14.08
C CYS A 62 -2.22 -8.04 12.66
N GLY A 63 -1.39 -7.62 11.70
CA GLY A 63 -1.55 -8.01 10.30
C GLY A 63 -2.73 -7.34 9.59
N TYR A 64 -3.33 -6.28 10.15
CA TYR A 64 -4.35 -5.52 9.42
C TYR A 64 -3.73 -4.86 8.19
N ILE A 65 -4.44 -4.90 7.06
CA ILE A 65 -4.02 -4.32 5.79
C ILE A 65 -5.14 -3.41 5.28
N ALA A 66 -4.81 -2.20 4.84
CA ALA A 66 -5.76 -1.28 4.24
C ALA A 66 -5.00 -0.20 3.45
N GLU A 67 -5.69 0.64 2.69
CA GLU A 67 -5.09 1.88 2.18
C GLU A 67 -4.69 2.83 3.32
N ASP A 68 -5.53 2.87 4.37
CA ASP A 68 -5.24 3.54 5.63
C ASP A 68 -5.52 2.62 6.83
N ILE A 69 -4.47 2.18 7.55
CA ILE A 69 -4.66 1.32 8.73
C ILE A 69 -5.31 2.05 9.92
N GLY A 70 -5.39 3.37 9.89
CA GLY A 70 -6.03 4.21 10.91
C GLY A 70 -7.51 4.48 10.65
N GLU A 71 -8.01 4.15 9.46
CA GLU A 71 -9.42 4.35 9.12
C GLU A 71 -10.31 3.35 9.87
N LYS A 72 -11.52 3.82 10.22
CA LYS A 72 -12.51 3.02 10.93
C LYS A 72 -12.93 1.83 10.07
N THR A 73 -12.88 0.63 10.66
CA THR A 73 -13.22 -0.62 9.98
C THR A 73 -14.12 -1.50 10.85
N VAL A 74 -14.85 -2.41 10.20
CA VAL A 74 -15.61 -3.49 10.86
C VAL A 74 -14.74 -4.70 11.17
N ILE A 75 -13.50 -4.74 10.67
CA ILE A 75 -12.57 -5.84 10.87
C ILE A 75 -12.11 -5.90 12.32
N THR A 76 -12.32 -7.05 12.94
CA THR A 76 -11.91 -7.32 14.31
C THR A 76 -10.53 -7.96 14.35
N LYS A 77 -9.87 -7.84 15.51
CA LYS A 77 -8.60 -8.53 15.75
C LYS A 77 -8.74 -10.05 15.64
N ASP A 78 -9.88 -10.59 16.06
CA ASP A 78 -10.16 -12.03 16.03
C ASP A 78 -10.23 -12.55 14.58
N PHE A 79 -10.80 -11.77 13.67
CA PHE A 79 -10.82 -12.11 12.24
C PHE A 79 -9.40 -12.21 11.68
N LEU A 80 -8.52 -11.26 12.01
CA LEU A 80 -7.12 -11.25 11.56
C LEU A 80 -6.29 -12.41 12.15
N GLN A 81 -6.74 -12.99 13.26
CA GLN A 81 -6.13 -14.17 13.89
C GLN A 81 -6.76 -15.49 13.43
N SER A 82 -7.81 -15.44 12.61
CA SER A 82 -8.44 -16.64 12.09
C SER A 82 -7.48 -17.43 11.17
N PRO A 83 -7.54 -18.77 11.17
CA PRO A 83 -6.70 -19.59 10.30
C PRO A 83 -6.81 -19.18 8.83
N ASN A 84 -8.04 -18.96 8.37
CA ASN A 84 -8.35 -18.53 7.00
C ASN A 84 -7.62 -17.25 6.57
N TYR A 85 -7.38 -16.32 7.50
CA TYR A 85 -6.66 -15.07 7.21
C TYR A 85 -5.14 -15.25 7.37
N CYS A 86 -4.70 -16.00 8.37
CA CYS A 86 -3.28 -16.30 8.62
C CYS A 86 -2.65 -17.11 7.49
N ASP A 87 -3.39 -18.05 6.89
CA ASP A 87 -2.92 -18.89 5.78
C ASP A 87 -2.55 -18.07 4.54
N LEU A 88 -3.12 -16.86 4.40
CA LEU A 88 -2.77 -15.92 3.32
C LEU A 88 -1.40 -15.27 3.51
N GLN A 89 -0.78 -15.42 4.69
CA GLN A 89 0.60 -15.00 4.99
C GLN A 89 1.63 -16.08 4.63
N ASN A 90 1.24 -17.07 3.83
CA ASN A 90 2.13 -18.14 3.40
C ASN A 90 3.41 -17.57 2.74
N PRO A 91 4.62 -17.92 3.23
CA PRO A 91 5.89 -17.50 2.64
C PRO A 91 6.09 -17.95 1.18
N ASP A 92 5.35 -18.94 0.70
CA ASP A 92 5.39 -19.40 -0.69
C ASP A 92 4.75 -18.37 -1.66
N ILE A 93 3.94 -17.43 -1.15
CA ILE A 93 3.31 -16.38 -1.94
C ILE A 93 4.22 -15.14 -1.94
N PRO A 94 4.50 -14.54 -3.11
CA PRO A 94 5.26 -13.29 -3.17
C PRO A 94 4.67 -12.21 -2.23
N PRO A 95 5.50 -11.52 -1.43
CA PRO A 95 5.02 -10.61 -0.38
C PRO A 95 4.06 -9.52 -0.87
N LEU A 96 4.24 -9.04 -2.11
CA LEU A 96 3.35 -8.05 -2.72
C LEU A 96 1.98 -8.66 -3.06
N ALA A 97 1.96 -9.85 -3.65
CA ALA A 97 0.72 -10.56 -4.00
C ALA A 97 -0.08 -10.93 -2.74
N SER A 98 0.59 -11.42 -1.69
CA SER A 98 -0.04 -11.73 -0.40
C SER A 98 -0.77 -10.51 0.18
N ARG A 99 -0.20 -9.30 0.10
CA ARG A 99 -0.85 -8.07 0.60
C ARG A 99 -2.16 -7.77 -0.12
N TYR A 100 -2.18 -7.81 -1.45
CA TYR A 100 -3.40 -7.55 -2.21
C TYR A 100 -4.47 -8.61 -2.00
N ILE A 101 -4.09 -9.89 -1.93
CA ILE A 101 -5.05 -10.98 -1.64
C ILE A 101 -5.67 -10.79 -0.26
N ARG A 102 -4.86 -10.41 0.73
CA ARG A 102 -5.33 -10.14 2.09
C ARG A 102 -6.23 -8.91 2.16
N ALA A 103 -5.92 -7.85 1.41
CA ALA A 103 -6.76 -6.66 1.31
C ALA A 103 -8.11 -6.94 0.64
N ALA A 104 -8.17 -7.84 -0.33
CA ALA A 104 -9.41 -8.23 -1.00
C ALA A 104 -10.35 -9.10 -0.13
N ARG A 105 -9.91 -9.52 1.06
CA ARG A 105 -10.63 -10.43 1.96
C ARG A 105 -11.18 -9.75 3.22
N ILE A 106 -11.03 -8.44 3.31
CA ILE A 106 -11.42 -7.58 4.43
C ILE A 106 -12.37 -6.48 3.96
#